data_AF-A0A3D1RF36-F1
#
_entry.id   AF-A0A3D1RF36-F1
#
_cell.length_a   1.000
_cell.length_b   1.000
_cell.length_c   1.000
_cell.angle_alpha   90.00
_cell.angle_beta   90.00
_cell.angle_gamma   90.00
#
_symmetry.space_group_name_H-M   'P 1'
#
loop_
_entity.id
_entity.type
_entity.pdbx_description
1 polymer ?
#
loop_
_entity_poly.entity_id
_entity_poly.type
_entity_poly.pdbx_seq_one_letter_code
_entity_poly.pdbx_strand_id
1 'polypeptide(L)'
;MTYVLFILYALAGWWLLSKCRWVTQSGLNRKEWSILYLLKISAGVAIGWLSAYYYPQGSDYWMIHRESLINYEMLRNEPGTFFKELFTSPYGHFGGYFDSVGSYWTDLKNNLVIKTEAIINMFSGGNYYVNS
;
A
#
# COMPACT_ATOMS: atom_id res chain seq x y z
N MET A 1 11.38 15.58 7.34
CA MET A 1 10.87 15.63 5.95
C MET A 1 9.62 14.77 5.78
N THR A 2 9.55 13.61 6.43
CA THR A 2 8.42 12.65 6.33
C THR A 2 7.07 13.19 6.79
N TYR A 3 7.02 13.95 7.89
CA TYR A 3 5.79 14.61 8.34
C TYR A 3 5.27 15.67 7.35
N VAL A 4 6.18 16.38 6.67
CA VAL A 4 5.81 17.35 5.64
C VAL A 4 5.18 16.63 4.45
N LEU A 5 5.80 15.53 4.01
CA LEU A 5 5.28 14.73 2.91
C LEU A 5 3.89 14.13 3.22
N PHE A 6 3.71 13.63 4.45
CA PHE A 6 2.41 13.15 4.92
C PHE A 6 1.34 14.25 4.86
N ILE A 7 1.63 15.43 5.38
CA ILE A 7 0.69 16.56 5.34
C ILE A 7 0.38 16.96 3.90
N LEU A 8 1.39 17.01 3.02
CA LEU A 8 1.19 17.31 1.61
C LEU A 8 0.27 16.29 0.94
N TYR A 9 0.43 14.99 1.22
CA TYR A 9 -0.42 13.93 0.65
C TYR A 9 -1.85 13.99 1.20
N ALA A 10 -1.99 14.28 2.49
CA ALA A 10 -3.30 14.50 3.11
C ALA A 10 -4.03 15.70 2.48
N LEU A 11 -3.33 16.81 2.23
CA LEU A 11 -3.94 17.97 1.58
C LEU A 11 -4.22 17.72 0.09
N ALA A 12 -3.32 17.03 -0.61
CA ALA A 12 -3.48 16.67 -2.01
C ALA A 12 -4.67 15.72 -2.22
N GLY A 13 -4.80 14.68 -1.38
CA GLY A 13 -5.92 13.75 -1.41
C GLY A 13 -7.25 14.45 -1.11
N TRP A 14 -7.29 15.32 -0.10
CA TRP A 14 -8.46 16.14 0.18
C TRP A 14 -8.83 17.05 -1.01
N TRP A 15 -7.84 17.69 -1.64
CA TRP A 15 -8.04 18.51 -2.82
C TRP A 15 -8.57 17.70 -4.00
N LEU A 16 -8.02 16.51 -4.26
CA LEU A 16 -8.49 15.60 -5.31
C LEU A 16 -9.94 15.16 -5.08
N LEU A 17 -10.32 14.83 -3.85
CA LEU A 17 -11.71 14.51 -3.50
C LEU A 17 -12.66 15.66 -3.81
N SER A 18 -12.23 16.91 -3.56
CA SER A 18 -13.04 18.10 -3.91
C SER A 18 -13.27 18.28 -5.42
N LYS A 19 -12.46 17.62 -6.26
CA LYS A 19 -12.58 17.63 -7.74
C LYS A 19 -13.25 16.36 -8.28
N CYS A 20 -13.35 15.30 -7.48
CA CYS A 20 -13.95 14.05 -7.89
C CYS A 20 -15.48 14.19 -8.00
N ARG A 21 -16.02 14.04 -9.21
CA ARG A 21 -17.46 14.15 -9.46
C ARG A 21 -18.27 13.15 -8.65
N TRP A 22 -17.75 11.95 -8.45
CA TRP A 22 -18.44 10.93 -7.64
C TRP A 22 -18.63 11.37 -6.19
N VAL A 23 -17.65 12.07 -5.61
CA VAL A 23 -17.72 12.60 -4.25
C VAL A 23 -18.62 13.83 -4.19
N THR A 24 -18.43 14.78 -5.12
CA THR A 24 -19.20 16.04 -5.11
C THR A 24 -20.67 15.85 -5.52
N GLN A 25 -21.00 14.78 -6.21
CA GLN A 25 -22.38 14.40 -6.61
C GLN A 25 -22.98 13.29 -5.72
N SER A 26 -22.30 12.90 -4.63
CA SER A 26 -22.78 11.86 -3.70
C SER A 26 -23.97 12.28 -2.83
N GLY A 27 -24.35 13.55 -2.86
CA GLY A 27 -25.33 14.14 -1.92
C GLY A 27 -24.73 14.57 -0.58
N LEU A 28 -23.46 14.25 -0.32
CA LEU A 28 -22.73 14.69 0.87
C LEU A 28 -22.22 16.13 0.72
N ASN A 29 -22.39 16.93 1.77
CA ASN A 29 -21.83 18.27 1.83
C ASN A 29 -20.30 18.24 2.06
N ARG A 30 -19.66 19.41 1.91
CA ARG A 30 -18.19 19.53 2.03
C ARG A 30 -17.64 19.06 3.37
N LYS A 31 -18.36 19.31 4.46
CA LYS A 31 -17.91 18.94 5.81
C LYS A 31 -17.97 17.42 5.99
N GLU A 32 -19.05 16.79 5.54
CA GLU A 32 -19.28 15.34 5.66
C GLU A 32 -18.18 14.53 4.99
N TRP A 33 -17.91 14.77 3.70
CA TRP A 33 -16.85 13.99 3.03
C TRP A 33 -15.45 14.36 3.54
N SER A 34 -15.23 15.58 4.02
CA SER A 34 -13.96 15.96 4.66
C SER A 34 -13.75 15.20 5.96
N ILE A 35 -14.80 15.03 6.78
CA ILE A 35 -14.74 14.24 8.02
C ILE A 35 -14.47 12.77 7.69
N LEU A 36 -15.18 12.19 6.71
CA LEU A 36 -14.96 10.80 6.29
C LEU A 36 -13.53 10.58 5.78
N TYR A 37 -12.98 11.55 5.06
CA TYR A 37 -11.59 11.51 4.60
C TYR A 37 -10.59 11.51 5.76
N LEU A 38 -10.75 12.43 6.72
CA LEU A 38 -9.89 12.51 7.90
C LEU A 38 -10.02 11.27 8.78
N LEU A 39 -11.23 10.73 8.92
CA LEU A 39 -11.49 9.48 9.65
C LEU A 39 -10.74 8.33 8.99
N LYS A 40 -10.77 8.23 7.65
CA LYS A 40 -10.06 7.19 6.90
C LYS A 40 -8.55 7.27 7.12
N ILE A 41 -7.94 8.46 7.00
CA ILE A 41 -6.50 8.64 7.25
C ILE A 41 -6.17 8.27 8.71
N SER A 42 -6.98 8.74 9.66
CA SER A 42 -6.76 8.47 11.08
C SER A 42 -6.82 6.98 11.38
N ALA A 43 -7.74 6.25 10.74
CA ALA A 43 -7.84 4.80 10.86
C ALA A 43 -6.60 4.08 10.29
N GLY A 44 -6.07 4.52 9.15
CA GLY A 44 -4.82 4.00 8.56
C GLY A 44 -3.61 4.20 9.47
N VAL A 45 -3.44 5.42 10.02
CA VAL A 45 -2.37 5.70 10.99
C VAL A 45 -2.55 4.89 12.26
N ALA A 46 -3.77 4.81 12.79
CA ALA A 46 -4.07 4.07 14.00
C ALA A 46 -3.81 2.56 13.84
N ILE A 47 -4.22 1.94 12.72
CA ILE A 47 -3.99 0.50 12.50
C ILE A 47 -2.50 0.20 12.32
N GLY A 48 -1.75 1.08 11.65
CA GLY A 48 -0.29 0.99 11.56
C GLY A 48 0.37 1.01 12.94
N TRP A 49 0.00 1.99 13.76
CA TRP A 49 0.53 2.10 15.13
C TRP A 49 0.12 0.92 16.03
N LEU A 50 -1.17 0.56 16.05
CA LEU A 50 -1.67 -0.55 16.85
C LEU A 50 -0.99 -1.87 16.47
N SER A 51 -0.85 -2.13 15.17
CA SER A 51 -0.22 -3.37 14.71
C SER A 51 1.28 -3.42 15.01
N ALA A 52 1.99 -2.29 14.94
CA ALA A 52 3.39 -2.24 15.38
C ALA A 52 3.53 -2.49 16.88
N TYR A 53 2.62 -1.91 17.68
CA TYR A 53 2.69 -1.96 19.13
C TYR A 53 2.30 -3.33 19.71
N TYR A 54 1.18 -3.89 19.27
CA TYR A 54 0.66 -5.15 19.79
C TYR A 54 1.24 -6.39 19.11
N TYR A 55 1.72 -6.26 17.86
CA TYR A 55 2.29 -7.37 17.09
C TYR A 55 3.70 -7.02 16.59
N PRO A 56 4.67 -6.76 17.49
CA PRO A 56 6.02 -6.36 17.10
C PRO A 56 6.77 -7.47 16.32
N GLN A 57 6.41 -8.73 16.56
CA GLN A 57 6.89 -9.90 15.81
C GLN A 57 6.45 -9.90 14.33
N GLY A 58 5.47 -9.08 13.97
CA GLY A 58 4.99 -8.93 12.61
C GLY A 58 3.47 -8.96 12.53
N SER A 59 2.94 -8.05 11.72
CA SER A 59 1.57 -8.10 11.20
C SER A 59 1.64 -8.11 9.68
N ASP A 60 0.57 -8.53 9.02
CA ASP A 60 0.50 -8.49 7.54
C ASP A 60 0.79 -7.08 7.01
N TYR A 61 0.32 -6.03 7.70
CA TYR A 61 0.59 -4.63 7.34
C TYR A 61 2.09 -4.30 7.30
N TRP A 62 2.82 -4.63 8.37
CA TRP A 62 4.24 -4.34 8.47
C TRP A 62 5.09 -5.33 7.68
N MET A 63 4.61 -6.55 7.48
CA MET A 63 5.26 -7.54 6.63
C MET A 63 5.23 -7.09 5.17
N ILE A 64 4.05 -6.75 4.63
CA ILE A 64 3.90 -6.25 3.26
C ILE A 64 4.74 -4.98 3.07
N HIS A 65 4.74 -4.08 4.05
CA HIS A 65 5.59 -2.88 4.01
C HIS A 65 7.08 -3.20 3.93
N ARG A 66 7.58 -4.14 4.74
CA ARG A 66 9.00 -4.54 4.68
C ARG A 66 9.35 -5.17 3.34
N GLU A 67 8.50 -6.08 2.84
CA GLU A 67 8.69 -6.69 1.53
C GLU A 67 8.63 -5.66 0.39
N SER A 68 7.81 -4.62 0.53
CA SER A 68 7.71 -3.54 -0.46
C SER A 68 8.91 -2.61 -0.42
N LEU A 69 9.65 -2.49 0.70
CA LEU A 69 10.93 -1.79 0.75
C LEU A 69 12.03 -2.55 0.00
N ILE A 70 12.07 -3.88 0.13
CA ILE A 70 12.99 -4.73 -0.64
C ILE A 70 12.69 -4.60 -2.14
N ASN A 71 11.41 -4.70 -2.50
CA ASN A 71 10.97 -4.56 -3.89
C ASN A 71 11.16 -3.13 -4.45
N TYR A 72 11.10 -2.12 -3.59
CA TYR A 72 11.39 -0.73 -3.95
C TYR A 72 12.86 -0.52 -4.30
N GLU A 73 13.78 -1.11 -3.52
CA GLU A 73 15.20 -1.12 -3.87
C GLU A 73 15.47 -1.95 -5.13
N MET A 74 14.79 -3.09 -5.31
CA MET A 74 14.87 -3.86 -6.56
C MET A 74 14.37 -3.06 -7.76
N LEU A 75 13.27 -2.32 -7.64
CA LEU A 75 12.75 -1.48 -8.71
C LEU A 75 13.76 -0.39 -9.13
N ARG A 76 14.52 0.15 -8.17
CA ARG A 76 15.55 1.16 -8.41
C ARG A 76 16.80 0.61 -9.07
N ASN A 77 17.26 -0.56 -8.64
CA ASN A 77 18.55 -1.11 -9.05
C ASN A 77 18.41 -2.07 -10.24
N GLU A 78 17.32 -2.83 -10.32
CA GLU A 78 17.08 -3.91 -11.27
C GLU A 78 15.59 -3.96 -11.73
N PRO A 79 15.08 -2.92 -12.41
CA PRO A 79 13.65 -2.84 -12.78
C PRO A 79 13.18 -3.99 -13.66
N GLY A 80 14.05 -4.57 -14.50
CA GLY A 80 13.72 -5.74 -15.31
C GLY A 80 13.39 -6.96 -14.45
N THR A 81 14.17 -7.20 -13.40
CA THR A 81 13.94 -8.28 -12.42
C THR A 81 12.61 -8.05 -11.69
N PHE A 82 12.35 -6.81 -11.26
CA PHE A 82 11.13 -6.43 -10.57
C PHE A 82 9.85 -6.85 -11.31
N PHE A 83 9.78 -6.61 -12.62
CA PHE A 83 8.61 -7.00 -13.42
C PHE A 83 8.63 -8.48 -13.84
N LYS A 84 9.80 -9.09 -14.05
CA LYS A 84 9.92 -10.49 -14.46
C LYS A 84 9.45 -11.46 -13.37
N GLU A 85 9.70 -11.15 -12.10
CA GLU A 85 9.28 -11.98 -10.97
C GLU A 85 7.77 -12.17 -10.89
N LEU A 86 6.98 -11.21 -11.36
CA LEU A 86 5.51 -11.35 -11.41
C LEU A 86 5.06 -12.52 -12.27
N PHE A 87 5.88 -12.97 -13.22
CA PHE A 87 5.55 -14.03 -14.17
C PHE A 87 6.40 -15.29 -13.95
N THR A 88 7.13 -15.37 -12.84
CA THR A 88 8.00 -16.49 -12.51
C THR A 88 7.48 -17.20 -11.27
N SER A 89 7.36 -18.53 -11.33
CA SER A 89 6.97 -19.33 -10.16
C SER A 89 8.20 -19.84 -9.41
N PRO A 90 8.33 -19.57 -8.10
CA PRO A 90 9.42 -20.12 -7.29
C PRO A 90 9.24 -21.62 -7.02
N TYR A 91 8.07 -22.20 -7.31
CA TYR A 91 7.73 -23.61 -7.08
C TYR A 91 8.04 -24.51 -8.27
N GLY A 92 8.53 -23.96 -9.38
CA GLY A 92 8.76 -24.72 -10.62
C GLY A 92 7.49 -25.11 -11.38
N HIS A 93 6.31 -24.72 -10.89
CA HIS A 93 5.01 -24.93 -11.55
C HIS A 93 4.05 -23.76 -11.36
N PHE A 94 3.07 -23.63 -12.27
CA PHE A 94 1.98 -22.66 -12.19
C PHE A 94 0.63 -23.27 -11.75
N GLY A 95 0.62 -24.54 -11.34
CA GLY A 95 -0.59 -25.20 -10.81
C GLY A 95 -1.02 -24.66 -9.43
N GLY A 96 -2.07 -25.26 -8.86
CA GLY A 96 -2.47 -24.99 -7.47
C GLY A 96 -3.30 -23.71 -7.27
N TYR A 97 -4.18 -23.39 -8.21
CA TYR A 97 -5.01 -22.17 -8.15
C TYR A 97 -5.88 -22.09 -6.87
N PHE A 98 -6.36 -23.23 -6.38
CA PHE A 98 -7.16 -23.31 -5.15
C PHE A 98 -6.34 -23.76 -3.93
N ASP A 99 -5.03 -23.89 -4.06
CA ASP A 99 -4.18 -24.30 -2.95
C ASP A 99 -4.03 -23.16 -1.95
N SER A 100 -4.09 -23.48 -0.66
CA SER A 100 -4.02 -22.48 0.40
C SER A 100 -2.61 -21.95 0.65
N VAL A 101 -1.57 -22.70 0.28
CA VAL A 101 -0.15 -22.37 0.49
C VAL A 101 0.68 -23.04 -0.61
N GLY A 102 1.84 -22.47 -0.96
CA GLY A 102 2.82 -23.13 -1.82
C GLY A 102 2.48 -23.11 -3.31
N SER A 103 1.69 -22.12 -3.75
CA SER A 103 1.32 -21.95 -5.15
C SER A 103 1.63 -20.54 -5.63
N TYR A 104 1.98 -20.45 -6.92
CA TYR A 104 2.19 -19.17 -7.59
C TYR A 104 0.98 -18.24 -7.44
N TRP A 105 -0.25 -18.77 -7.48
CA TRP A 105 -1.47 -17.97 -7.43
C TRP A 105 -1.71 -17.32 -6.07
N THR A 106 -1.44 -18.05 -4.99
CA THR A 106 -1.58 -17.52 -3.63
C THR A 106 -0.55 -16.43 -3.36
N ASP A 107 0.68 -16.60 -3.86
CA ASP A 107 1.75 -15.61 -3.73
C ASP A 107 1.56 -14.42 -4.67
N LEU A 108 1.01 -14.64 -5.88
CA LEU A 108 0.74 -13.58 -6.85
C LEU A 108 -0.13 -12.47 -6.24
N LYS A 109 -1.16 -12.84 -5.47
CA LYS A 109 -2.01 -11.87 -4.76
C LYS A 109 -1.18 -10.95 -3.86
N ASN A 110 -0.30 -11.53 -3.04
CA ASN A 110 0.54 -10.76 -2.12
C ASN A 110 1.59 -9.94 -2.89
N ASN A 111 2.23 -10.55 -3.91
CA ASN A 111 3.22 -9.90 -4.76
C ASN A 111 2.65 -8.69 -5.50
N LEU A 112 1.39 -8.74 -5.95
CA LEU A 112 0.74 -7.59 -6.57
C LEU A 112 0.58 -6.42 -5.60
N VAL A 113 0.20 -6.69 -4.34
CA VAL A 113 0.10 -5.66 -3.31
C VAL A 113 1.48 -5.10 -2.97
N ILE A 114 2.47 -5.98 -2.72
CA ILE A 114 3.86 -5.63 -2.40
C ILE A 114 4.48 -4.75 -3.49
N LYS A 115 4.36 -5.17 -4.76
CA LYS A 115 4.94 -4.43 -5.89
C LYS A 115 4.21 -3.12 -6.17
N THR A 116 2.90 -3.06 -5.94
CA THR A 116 2.16 -1.77 -5.99
C THR A 116 2.66 -0.81 -4.91
N GLU A 117 2.83 -1.28 -3.67
CA GLU A 117 3.38 -0.46 -2.60
C GLU A 117 4.83 -0.04 -2.88
N ALA A 118 5.65 -0.91 -3.49
CA ALA A 118 7.01 -0.57 -3.90
C ALA A 118 7.07 0.59 -4.89
N ILE A 119 6.11 0.68 -5.83
CA ILE A 119 5.98 1.82 -6.74
C ILE A 119 5.56 3.07 -5.96
N ILE A 120 4.61 2.95 -5.02
CA ILE A 120 4.20 4.07 -4.16
C ILE A 120 5.38 4.56 -3.31
N ASN A 121 6.25 3.65 -2.85
CA ASN A 121 7.46 3.94 -2.08
C ASN A 121 8.46 4.83 -2.83
N MET A 122 8.41 4.87 -4.16
CA MET A 122 9.20 5.84 -4.94
C MET A 122 8.84 7.29 -4.63
N PHE A 123 7.57 7.54 -4.30
CA PHE A 123 7.08 8.89 -4.00
C PHE A 123 7.07 9.18 -2.50
N SER A 124 6.84 8.17 -1.66
CA SER A 124 6.83 8.31 -0.20
C SER A 124 8.21 8.19 0.46
N GLY A 125 9.21 7.71 -0.29
CA GLY A 125 10.55 7.40 0.24
C GLY A 125 10.58 6.17 1.13
N GLY A 126 9.63 5.25 0.98
CA GLY A 126 9.54 4.04 1.81
C GLY A 126 8.93 4.26 3.19
N ASN A 127 8.10 5.30 3.38
CA ASN A 127 7.48 5.55 4.68
C ASN A 127 6.07 4.97 4.77
N TYR A 128 5.87 4.03 5.69
CA TYR A 128 4.57 3.39 5.96
C TYR A 128 3.43 4.40 6.17
N TYR A 129 3.63 5.40 7.03
CA TYR A 129 2.57 6.34 7.41
C TYR A 129 2.20 7.29 6.28
N VAL A 130 3.12 7.60 5.38
CA VAL A 130 2.82 8.38 4.15
C VAL A 130 1.97 7.57 3.17
N ASN A 131 2.08 6.23 3.18
CA ASN A 131 1.28 5.33 2.35
C ASN A 131 -0.08 4.95 2.97
N SER A 132 -0.33 5.32 4.23
CA SER A 132 -1.50 4.89 5.03
C SER A 132 -2.80 5.61 4.69
#